data_AF-A0A2P7BRA2-F1
#
_entry.id   AF-A0A2P7BRA2-F1
#
_cell.length_a   1.000
_cell.length_b   1.000
_cell.length_c   1.000
_cell.angle_alpha   90.00
_cell.angle_beta   90.00
_cell.angle_gamma   90.00
#
_symmetry.space_group_name_H-M   'P 1'
#
loop_
_entity.id
_entity.type
_entity.pdbx_description
1 polymer ?
#
loop_
_entity_poly.entity_id
_entity_poly.type
_entity_poly.pdbx_seq_one_letter_code
_entity_poly.pdbx_strand_id
1 'polypeptide(L)'
;MPLQNDKLVLLVLVVASLVSGCADYMNHRDSITFGLGNAVEANKAIHIQDPFPPEAQRTQIASDGKVIRRVVTEYQNGGSVIVQPAPAMATNGASNGSAVGK
;
A
#
# COMPACT_ATOMS: atom_id res chain seq x y z
N MET A 1 -0.49 -12.34 -75.11
CA MET A 1 -0.76 -11.44 -73.96
C MET A 1 -0.62 -12.07 -72.55
N PRO A 2 -0.08 -13.29 -72.31
CA PRO A 2 0.04 -13.82 -70.94
C PRO A 2 1.22 -13.22 -70.15
N LEU A 3 2.33 -12.91 -70.83
CA LEU A 3 3.59 -12.48 -70.19
C LEU A 3 3.50 -11.13 -69.44
N GLN A 4 2.49 -10.31 -69.73
CA GLN A 4 2.28 -9.01 -69.09
C GLN A 4 1.55 -9.16 -67.75
N ASN A 5 0.67 -10.17 -67.65
CA ASN A 5 -0.04 -10.49 -66.43
C ASN A 5 0.89 -11.17 -65.42
N ASP A 6 1.81 -12.03 -65.86
CA ASP A 6 2.77 -12.69 -64.98
C ASP A 6 3.71 -11.68 -64.30
N LYS A 7 4.15 -10.66 -65.05
CA LYS A 7 4.97 -9.57 -64.53
C LYS A 7 4.21 -8.71 -63.51
N LEU A 8 2.92 -8.47 -63.75
CA LEU A 8 2.05 -7.76 -62.83
C LEU A 8 1.85 -8.55 -61.54
N VAL A 9 1.61 -9.86 -61.62
CA VAL A 9 1.48 -10.73 -60.46
C VAL A 9 2.77 -10.74 -59.63
N LEU A 10 3.92 -10.84 -60.30
CA LEU A 10 5.22 -10.84 -59.62
C LEU A 10 5.52 -9.49 -58.96
N LEU A 11 5.21 -8.38 -59.62
CA LEU A 11 5.32 -7.04 -59.04
C LEU A 11 4.43 -6.91 -57.80
N VAL A 12 3.19 -7.36 -57.86
CA VAL A 12 2.24 -7.31 -56.73
C VAL A 12 2.75 -8.14 -55.56
N LEU A 13 3.30 -9.33 -55.80
CA LEU A 13 3.89 -10.16 -54.74
C LEU A 13 5.11 -9.51 -54.09
N VAL A 14 6.00 -8.92 -54.89
CA VAL A 14 7.18 -8.21 -54.37
C VAL A 14 6.75 -7.03 -53.51
N VAL A 15 5.80 -6.22 -53.98
CA VAL A 15 5.27 -5.08 -53.21
C VAL A 15 4.57 -5.54 -51.93
N ALA A 16 3.75 -6.60 -52.00
CA ALA A 16 3.08 -7.14 -50.83
C ALA A 16 4.07 -7.62 -49.76
N SER A 17 5.17 -8.27 -50.17
CA SER A 17 6.20 -8.73 -49.24
C SER A 17 6.98 -7.59 -48.56
N LEU A 18 7.20 -6.48 -49.27
CA LEU A 18 7.89 -5.30 -48.75
C LEU A 18 7.01 -4.49 -47.77
N VAL A 19 5.68 -4.56 -47.92
CA VAL A 19 4.71 -3.84 -47.08
C VAL A 19 4.14 -4.74 -45.98
N SER A 20 4.32 -6.07 -46.05
CA SER A 20 3.91 -6.97 -44.97
C SER A 20 4.87 -6.89 -43.78
N GLY A 21 4.40 -6.38 -42.65
CA GLY A 21 5.06 -6.56 -41.35
C GLY A 21 4.58 -7.84 -40.67
N CYS A 22 5.40 -8.43 -39.79
CA CYS A 22 4.94 -9.49 -38.91
C CYS A 22 3.77 -8.98 -38.06
N ALA A 23 2.71 -9.78 -37.89
CA ALA A 23 1.53 -9.39 -37.10
C ALA A 23 1.88 -8.95 -35.66
N ASP A 24 2.96 -9.50 -35.11
CA ASP A 24 3.47 -9.11 -33.79
C ASP A 24 4.17 -7.73 -33.79
N TYR A 25 4.77 -7.35 -34.93
CA TYR A 25 5.49 -6.09 -35.13
C TYR A 25 4.58 -4.94 -35.61
N MET A 26 3.52 -5.25 -36.36
CA MET A 26 2.48 -4.28 -36.76
C MET A 26 1.51 -3.95 -35.64
N ASN A 27 1.50 -4.74 -34.57
CA ASN A 27 0.77 -4.40 -33.36
C ASN A 27 1.53 -3.25 -32.69
N HIS A 28 0.99 -2.04 -32.69
CA HIS A 28 1.48 -0.94 -31.86
C HIS A 28 1.37 -1.37 -30.39
N ARG A 29 2.44 -1.99 -29.86
CA ARG A 29 2.64 -2.25 -28.44
C ARG A 29 3.35 -1.07 -27.80
N ASP A 30 3.01 0.16 -28.19
CA ASP A 30 3.45 1.41 -27.55
C ASP A 30 2.98 1.55 -26.09
N SER A 31 2.44 0.46 -25.56
CA SER A 31 1.95 0.25 -24.23
C SER A 31 2.79 -0.87 -23.60
N ILE A 32 3.57 -0.54 -22.57
CA ILE A 32 4.51 -1.46 -21.88
C ILE A 32 3.78 -2.67 -21.25
N THR A 33 2.45 -2.63 -21.16
CA THR A 33 1.61 -3.76 -20.74
C THR A 33 0.31 -3.81 -21.54
N PHE A 34 -0.28 -4.99 -21.70
CA PHE A 34 -1.62 -5.15 -22.29
C PHE A 34 -2.65 -4.53 -21.33
N GLY A 35 -3.18 -3.36 -21.70
CA GLY A 35 -4.18 -2.66 -20.88
C GLY A 35 -3.61 -1.49 -20.08
N LEU A 36 -2.90 -0.56 -20.73
CA LEU A 36 -2.70 0.79 -20.18
C LEU A 36 -4.07 1.49 -20.04
N GLY A 37 -4.78 1.12 -18.98
CA GLY A 37 -5.87 1.90 -18.42
C GLY A 37 -5.35 3.24 -17.92
N ASN A 38 -6.28 4.15 -17.62
CA ASN A 38 -5.97 5.48 -17.13
C ASN A 38 -5.05 5.40 -15.90
N ALA A 39 -3.79 5.80 -16.04
CA ALA A 39 -2.80 5.75 -14.95
C ALA A 39 -3.27 6.55 -13.72
N VAL A 40 -4.05 7.61 -13.91
CA VAL A 40 -4.65 8.38 -12.81
C VAL A 40 -5.73 7.57 -12.09
N GLU A 41 -6.51 6.78 -12.82
CA GLU A 41 -7.52 5.88 -12.24
C GLU A 41 -6.86 4.70 -11.52
N ALA A 42 -5.84 4.09 -12.12
CA ALA A 42 -5.04 3.06 -11.47
C ALA A 42 -4.41 3.61 -10.18
N ASN A 43 -3.79 4.80 -10.22
CA ASN A 43 -3.23 5.47 -9.06
C ASN A 43 -4.27 5.73 -7.96
N LYS A 44 -5.52 6.04 -8.29
CA LYS A 44 -6.61 6.15 -7.28
C LYS A 44 -6.94 4.82 -6.61
N ALA A 45 -6.77 3.70 -7.31
CA ALA A 45 -7.00 2.36 -6.77
C ALA A 45 -5.82 1.86 -5.91
N ILE A 46 -4.58 2.19 -6.28
CA ILE A 46 -3.38 1.77 -5.52
C ILE A 46 -2.97 2.75 -4.42
N HIS A 47 -3.21 4.04 -4.57
CA HIS A 47 -2.84 5.06 -3.59
C HIS A 47 -4.08 5.50 -2.80
N ILE A 48 -4.08 5.16 -1.52
CA ILE A 48 -5.06 5.67 -0.56
C ILE A 48 -4.64 7.08 -0.14
N GLN A 49 -5.49 8.07 -0.41
CA GLN A 49 -5.24 9.49 -0.15
C GLN A 49 -5.07 9.79 1.35
N ASP A 50 -5.78 9.08 2.21
CA ASP A 50 -5.63 9.15 3.68
C ASP A 50 -5.71 7.74 4.26
N PRO A 51 -4.55 7.07 4.48
CA PRO A 51 -4.52 5.69 4.96
C PRO A 51 -4.84 5.59 6.45
N PHE A 52 -4.97 6.72 7.14
CA PHE A 52 -5.12 6.75 8.58
C PHE A 52 -6.57 6.99 8.99
N PRO A 53 -7.11 6.26 9.99
CA PRO A 53 -8.42 6.57 10.55
C PRO A 53 -8.39 7.96 11.21
N PRO A 54 -9.53 8.67 11.34
CA PRO A 54 -9.59 10.00 11.96
C PRO A 54 -8.92 10.08 13.35
N GLU A 55 -8.97 8.99 14.11
CA GLU A 55 -8.34 8.88 15.44
C GLU A 55 -6.81 8.93 15.40
N ALA A 56 -6.18 8.59 14.27
CA ALA A 56 -4.73 8.70 14.13
C ALA A 56 -4.25 10.15 14.09
N GLN A 57 -5.12 11.10 13.74
CA GLN A 57 -4.83 12.53 13.79
C GLN A 57 -5.04 13.13 15.19
N ARG A 58 -5.53 12.34 16.16
CA ARG A 58 -5.82 12.79 17.52
C ARG A 58 -4.53 12.91 18.34
N THR A 59 -3.87 14.06 18.23
CA THR A 59 -2.67 14.40 19.03
C THR A 59 -3.00 14.89 20.44
N GLN A 60 -4.28 15.09 20.75
CA GLN A 60 -4.74 15.51 22.07
C GLN A 60 -5.17 14.30 22.90
N ILE A 61 -4.29 13.86 23.79
CA ILE A 61 -4.56 12.78 24.74
C ILE A 61 -5.18 13.41 25.98
N ALA A 62 -6.48 13.16 26.19
CA ALA A 62 -7.15 13.57 27.43
C ALA A 62 -6.54 12.81 28.61
N SER A 63 -5.98 13.54 29.58
CA SER A 63 -5.42 12.98 30.82
C SER A 63 -5.89 13.82 32.00
N ASP A 64 -6.25 13.18 33.11
CA ASP A 64 -6.71 13.88 34.32
C ASP A 64 -5.56 14.53 35.12
N GLY A 65 -4.31 14.30 34.67
CA GLY A 65 -3.10 14.89 35.24
C GLY A 65 -2.72 14.40 36.65
N LYS A 66 -3.51 13.54 37.30
CA LYS A 66 -3.25 13.09 38.68
C LYS A 66 -1.99 12.26 38.80
N VAL A 67 -1.73 11.39 37.81
CA VAL A 67 -0.50 10.56 37.78
C VAL A 67 0.73 11.45 37.63
N ILE A 68 0.70 12.40 36.69
CA ILE A 68 1.80 13.37 36.50
C ILE A 68 2.01 14.18 37.77
N ARG A 69 0.94 14.69 38.39
CA ARG A 69 1.01 15.45 39.64
C ARG A 69 1.63 14.63 40.77
N ARG A 70 1.20 13.39 40.97
CA ARG A 70 1.76 12.48 41.99
C ARG A 70 3.26 12.29 41.79
N VAL A 71 3.67 11.91 40.57
CA VAL A 71 5.08 11.65 40.24
C VAL A 71 5.93 12.92 40.44
N VAL A 72 5.46 14.07 39.98
CA VAL A 72 6.16 15.35 40.15
C VAL A 72 6.33 15.72 41.62
N THR A 73 5.29 15.53 42.44
CA THR A 73 5.37 15.78 43.90
C THR A 73 6.34 14.82 44.58
N GLU A 74 6.34 13.53 44.22
CA GLU A 74 7.28 12.54 44.77
C GLU A 74 8.73 12.87 44.40
N TYR A 75 9.00 13.26 43.15
CA TYR A 75 10.33 13.73 42.72
C TYR A 75 10.80 14.95 43.50
N GLN A 76 9.94 15.96 43.68
CA GLN A 76 10.29 17.19 44.40
C GLN A 76 10.57 16.94 45.88
N ASN A 77 9.89 15.96 46.47
CA ASN A 77 10.04 15.60 47.88
C ASN A 77 11.19 14.61 48.13
N GLY A 78 12.04 14.37 47.13
CA GLY A 78 13.22 13.48 47.26
C GLY A 78 12.89 11.99 47.28
N GLY A 79 11.69 11.59 46.85
CA GLY A 79 11.29 10.20 46.75
C GLY A 79 11.91 9.50 45.54
N SER A 80 12.41 8.28 45.73
CA SER A 80 12.81 7.40 44.63
C SER A 80 11.56 6.93 43.87
N VAL A 81 11.36 7.43 42.66
CA VAL A 81 10.20 7.09 41.84
C VAL A 81 10.49 5.81 41.07
N ILE A 82 10.04 4.67 41.60
CA ILE A 82 9.88 3.45 40.81
C ILE A 82 8.50 3.53 40.15
N VAL A 83 8.44 4.10 38.95
CA VAL A 83 7.24 3.96 38.10
C VAL A 83 7.23 2.52 37.59
N GLN A 84 6.57 1.62 38.31
CA GLN A 84 6.25 0.31 37.76
C GLN A 84 5.36 0.56 36.52
N PRO A 85 5.77 0.14 35.31
CA PRO A 85 4.88 0.24 34.16
C PRO A 85 3.59 -0.49 34.53
N ALA A 86 2.43 0.14 34.27
CA ALA A 86 1.16 -0.55 34.41
C ALA A 86 1.26 -1.87 33.64
N PRO A 87 0.82 -3.01 34.22
CA PRO A 87 0.87 -4.27 33.52
C PRO A 87 0.19 -4.08 32.16
N ALA A 88 0.88 -4.49 31.09
CA ALA A 88 0.32 -4.51 29.75
C ALA A 88 -1.07 -5.14 29.84
N MET A 89 -2.06 -4.51 29.17
CA MET A 89 -3.46 -4.94 29.09
C MET A 89 -3.57 -6.46 29.25
N ALA A 90 -4.10 -6.90 30.39
CA ALA A 90 -4.41 -8.30 30.60
C ALA A 90 -5.42 -8.70 29.52
N THR A 91 -4.97 -9.47 28.54
CA THR A 91 -5.90 -10.27 27.75
C THR A 91 -6.58 -11.19 28.75
N ASN A 92 -7.92 -11.17 28.77
CA ASN A 92 -8.73 -11.97 29.69
C ASN A 92 -8.41 -13.46 29.52
N GLY A 93 -7.48 -13.96 30.34
CA GLY A 93 -7.18 -15.37 30.51
C GLY A 93 -7.57 -15.76 31.92
N ALA A 94 -8.76 -16.34 32.07
CA ALA A 94 -9.27 -16.84 33.33
C ALA A 94 -8.31 -17.86 33.97
N SER A 95 -7.94 -17.66 35.23
CA SER A 95 -7.70 -18.76 36.16
C SER A 95 -7.91 -18.30 37.61
N ASN A 96 -8.96 -18.85 38.21
CA ASN A 96 -9.23 -18.79 39.63
C ASN A 96 -8.11 -19.47 40.42
N GLY A 97 -7.58 -18.82 41.46
CA GLY A 97 -6.60 -19.42 42.36
C GLY A 97 -6.42 -18.60 43.63
N SER A 98 -7.26 -18.87 44.63
CA SER A 98 -7.25 -18.30 45.97
C SER A 98 -6.08 -18.83 46.83
N ALA A 99 -5.32 -17.95 47.48
CA ALA A 99 -4.60 -18.16 48.76
C ALA A 99 -3.89 -16.85 49.15
N VAL A 100 -4.51 -15.92 49.88
CA VAL A 100 -4.47 -15.80 51.37
C VAL A 100 -3.12 -16.17 51.97
N GLY A 101 -2.47 -15.16 52.55
CA GLY A 101 -1.11 -15.24 53.08
C GLY A 101 -0.99 -15.66 54.55
N LYS A 102 0.27 -15.72 54.98
CA LYS A 102 0.80 -15.24 56.27
C LYS A 102 2.23 -14.79 56.04
#